data_AF-A0A8H4F373-F1
#
_entry.id   AF-A0A8H4F373-F1
#
_cell.length_a   1.000
_cell.length_b   1.000
_cell.length_c   1.000
_cell.angle_alpha   90.00
_cell.angle_beta   90.00
_cell.angle_gamma   90.00
#
_symmetry.space_group_name_H-M   'P 1'
#
loop_
_entity.id
_entity.type
_entity.pdbx_description
1 polymer ?
#
loop_
_entity_poly.entity_id
_entity_poly.type
_entity_poly.pdbx_seq_one_letter_code
_entity_poly.pdbx_strand_id
1 'polypeptide(L)'
;MELFSILWQFLLLWICLYIIVFVLQIISTRKKKEPVRRRPNSLLPTFSIVDDNSKEPQQRDQWEIKLFQVKYTTQRLNNLFGKLTRLSPSFWNMWFTCGVIAASILIFVGMVVILFAAVKILASAKQIIMPSQPINSSNLRKRGIEGVDEDDQVFLPMIPGVTLPMSHIGYYLLALTVCGLFHEAGHAIASYSQGVPIQSSGMFIAYLYPGAFVNIPDQQLQSLNPFKQLRIICAGVWHNLVLYAFSFISLAGGLKLLLLILGWQSLEGYGGVSVVHIRENSPLAPHFPQSTIIYQLDDFPLVNNIEDWNAHLFQEDGRNKVNQGFCTAVPTEDYGSSCCNINDAYPFGQSDNASISCFHPFPNTGKKSDRVCLPTLPVIASTNPQRCYKASDCSSSSGLEMSCVTPYTPSVTGQVVRIYARFPSWIKTENEGNEKVFVFEGELVDIWESVKVSLLTPRFWFLPSSLPHILELTLRYSTSSWAATEI
;
A
#
# COMPACT_ATOMS: atom_id res chain seq x y z
N MET A 1 20.28 -18.64 -0.33
CA MET A 1 19.71 -18.59 1.03
C MET A 1 18.23 -18.17 1.06
N GLU A 2 17.67 -17.62 -0.02
CA GLU A 2 16.29 -17.10 0.00
C GLU A 2 15.20 -18.16 -0.15
N LEU A 3 15.39 -19.22 -0.96
CA LEU A 3 14.34 -20.23 -1.19
C LEU A 3 13.96 -20.98 0.09
N PHE A 4 14.95 -21.38 0.90
CA PHE A 4 14.70 -22.04 2.18
C PHE A 4 13.99 -21.10 3.17
N SER A 5 14.36 -19.81 3.19
CA SER A 5 13.69 -18.80 4.00
C SER A 5 12.21 -18.64 3.59
N ILE A 6 11.93 -18.56 2.29
CA ILE A 6 10.56 -18.45 1.76
C ILE A 6 9.74 -19.70 2.09
N LEU A 7 10.29 -20.89 1.87
CA LEU A 7 9.62 -22.15 2.21
C LEU A 7 9.35 -22.27 3.71
N TRP A 8 10.30 -21.86 4.54
CA TRP A 8 10.14 -21.84 6.00
C TRP A 8 9.07 -20.85 6.44
N GLN A 9 9.06 -19.63 5.88
CA GLN A 9 8.02 -18.63 6.13
C GLN A 9 6.63 -19.11 5.70
N PHE A 10 6.53 -19.78 4.54
CA PHE A 10 5.29 -20.36 4.04
C PHE A 10 4.77 -21.46 4.99
N LEU A 11 5.64 -22.36 5.44
CA LEU A 11 5.27 -23.40 6.40
C LEU A 11 4.85 -22.82 7.76
N LEU A 12 5.59 -21.82 8.26
CA LEU A 12 5.24 -21.11 9.49
C LEU A 12 3.88 -20.43 9.39
N LEU A 13 3.60 -19.76 8.27
CA LEU A 13 2.31 -19.12 8.00
C LEU A 13 1.17 -20.16 8.08
N TRP A 14 1.34 -21.32 7.44
CA TRP A 14 0.35 -22.39 7.48
C TRP A 14 0.17 -23.01 8.87
N ILE A 15 1.25 -23.20 9.63
CA ILE A 15 1.19 -23.65 11.03
C ILE A 15 0.40 -22.63 11.87
N CYS A 16 0.71 -21.34 11.75
CA CYS A 16 -0.01 -20.26 12.44
C CYS A 16 -1.49 -20.23 12.04
N LEU A 17 -1.81 -20.31 10.75
CA LEU A 17 -3.18 -20.36 10.25
C LEU A 17 -3.95 -21.55 10.83
N TYR A 18 -3.36 -22.75 10.84
CA TYR A 18 -3.99 -23.93 11.42
C TYR A 18 -4.20 -23.80 12.94
N ILE A 19 -3.25 -23.22 13.67
CA ILE A 19 -3.40 -22.93 15.11
C ILE A 19 -4.57 -21.96 15.33
N ILE A 20 -4.62 -20.86 14.57
CA ILE A 20 -5.70 -19.86 14.66
C ILE A 20 -7.05 -20.52 14.39
N VAL A 21 -7.18 -21.29 13.30
CA VAL A 21 -8.42 -21.97 12.93
C VAL A 21 -8.82 -22.99 13.99
N PHE A 22 -7.87 -23.74 14.54
CA PHE A 22 -8.12 -24.69 15.63
C PHE A 22 -8.62 -23.98 16.89
N VAL A 23 -8.00 -22.85 17.26
CA VAL A 23 -8.46 -22.01 18.38
C VAL A 23 -9.87 -21.46 18.11
N LEU A 24 -10.14 -20.95 16.90
CA LEU A 24 -11.48 -20.48 16.51
C LEU A 24 -12.52 -21.59 16.56
N GLN A 25 -12.17 -22.81 16.16
CA GLN A 25 -13.03 -23.98 16.26
C GLN A 25 -13.34 -24.34 17.72
N ILE A 26 -12.36 -24.25 18.62
CA ILE A 26 -12.56 -24.43 20.07
C ILE A 26 -13.49 -23.34 20.63
N ILE A 27 -13.27 -22.07 20.27
CA ILE A 27 -14.10 -20.96 20.74
C ILE A 27 -15.55 -21.11 20.24
N SER A 28 -15.73 -21.49 18.97
CA SER A 28 -17.03 -21.71 18.35
C SER A 28 -17.80 -22.87 19.00
N THR A 29 -17.10 -23.96 19.33
CA THR A 29 -17.70 -25.12 20.02
C THR A 29 -18.03 -24.83 21.49
N ARG A 30 -17.22 -24.02 22.20
CA ARG A 30 -17.52 -23.61 23.59
C ARG A 30 -18.77 -22.73 23.68
N LYS A 31 -18.99 -21.80 22.74
CA LYS A 31 -20.22 -20.98 22.68
C LYS A 31 -21.51 -21.80 22.46
N LYS A 32 -21.41 -23.04 21.95
CA LYS A 32 -22.57 -23.94 21.76
C LYS A 32 -23.03 -24.65 23.05
N LYS A 33 -22.25 -24.61 24.14
CA LYS A 33 -22.57 -25.29 25.42
C LYS A 33 -23.29 -24.38 26.44
N GLU A 34 -24.11 -23.41 26.03
CA GLU A 34 -25.07 -22.80 26.97
C GLU A 34 -26.23 -23.77 27.23
N PRO A 35 -26.68 -23.94 28.49
CA PRO A 35 -27.61 -24.99 28.85
C PRO A 35 -29.00 -24.74 28.26
N VAL A 36 -29.52 -25.75 27.58
CA VAL A 36 -30.92 -25.85 27.17
C VAL A 36 -31.80 -25.62 28.39
N ARG A 37 -32.54 -24.50 28.41
CA ARG A 37 -33.57 -24.21 29.42
C ARG A 37 -34.62 -25.33 29.34
N ARG A 38 -34.57 -26.28 30.30
CA ARG A 38 -35.56 -27.35 30.43
C ARG A 38 -36.96 -26.72 30.50
N ARG A 39 -37.81 -26.97 29.51
CA ARG A 39 -39.27 -26.76 29.65
C ARG A 39 -39.79 -27.80 30.66
N PRO A 40 -40.68 -27.43 31.59
CA PRO A 40 -41.27 -28.39 32.51
C PRO A 40 -42.15 -29.37 31.73
N ASN A 41 -41.99 -30.66 32.03
CA ASN A 41 -42.77 -31.74 31.44
C ASN A 41 -44.24 -31.60 31.85
N SER A 42 -45.13 -31.36 30.89
CA SER A 42 -46.56 -31.58 31.07
C SER A 42 -46.85 -33.08 30.91
N LEU A 43 -47.26 -33.72 32.00
CA LEU A 43 -47.70 -35.11 32.07
C LEU A 43 -49.15 -35.22 31.55
N LEU A 44 -49.36 -35.39 30.25
CA LEU A 44 -50.61 -35.90 29.69
C LEU A 44 -50.31 -36.60 28.34
N PRO A 45 -50.80 -37.83 28.10
CA PRO A 45 -50.61 -38.51 26.83
C PRO A 45 -51.74 -38.08 25.87
N THR A 46 -51.40 -37.35 24.82
CA THR A 46 -52.33 -37.14 23.71
C THR A 46 -51.71 -37.72 22.44
N PHE A 47 -52.41 -38.72 21.90
CA PHE A 47 -52.24 -39.27 20.56
C PHE A 47 -52.32 -38.15 19.52
N SER A 48 -51.29 -37.95 18.70
CA SER A 48 -51.44 -37.40 17.35
C SER A 48 -50.17 -37.55 16.51
N ILE A 49 -50.34 -38.30 15.42
CA ILE A 49 -49.79 -38.09 14.08
C ILE A 49 -48.27 -38.17 13.93
N VAL A 50 -47.87 -39.17 13.13
CA VAL A 50 -46.56 -39.31 12.48
C VAL A 50 -46.24 -38.01 11.72
N ASP A 51 -45.41 -37.16 12.32
CA ASP A 51 -44.69 -36.13 11.59
C ASP A 51 -43.35 -36.74 11.17
N ASP A 52 -43.33 -37.29 9.96
CA ASP A 52 -42.10 -37.58 9.23
C ASP A 52 -41.49 -36.25 8.78
N ASN A 53 -40.77 -35.63 9.70
CA ASN A 53 -39.86 -34.54 9.40
C ASN A 53 -38.63 -34.74 10.27
N SER A 54 -37.77 -35.66 9.84
CA SER A 54 -36.35 -35.65 10.16
C SER A 54 -35.72 -34.32 9.69
N LYS A 55 -35.96 -33.24 10.42
CA LYS A 55 -35.12 -32.05 10.36
C LYS A 55 -33.78 -32.46 10.94
N GLU A 56 -32.89 -32.91 10.06
CA GLU A 56 -31.47 -33.00 10.35
C GLU A 56 -31.04 -31.73 11.10
N PRO A 57 -30.19 -31.86 12.14
CA PRO A 57 -29.77 -30.71 12.93
C PRO A 57 -29.04 -29.75 12.00
N GLN A 58 -29.66 -28.60 11.71
CA GLN A 58 -29.07 -27.48 10.95
C GLN A 58 -27.66 -27.20 11.50
N GLN A 59 -26.64 -27.71 10.82
CA GLN A 59 -25.26 -27.60 11.25
C GLN A 59 -24.75 -26.22 10.83
N ARG A 60 -25.03 -25.23 11.68
CA ARG A 60 -24.97 -23.78 11.34
C ARG A 60 -23.61 -23.26 10.84
N ASP A 61 -22.50 -23.87 11.26
CA ASP A 61 -21.14 -23.49 10.83
C ASP A 61 -20.24 -24.74 10.84
N GLN A 62 -19.46 -24.94 9.76
CA GLN A 62 -18.54 -26.07 9.57
C GLN A 62 -17.16 -25.56 9.11
N TRP A 63 -16.09 -26.16 9.64
CA TRP A 63 -14.71 -25.93 9.22
C TRP A 63 -14.17 -27.21 8.58
N GLU A 64 -13.70 -27.12 7.35
CA GLU A 64 -12.99 -28.19 6.64
C GLU A 64 -11.52 -27.81 6.50
N ILE A 65 -10.63 -28.64 7.04
CA ILE A 65 -9.18 -28.43 6.99
C ILE A 65 -8.58 -29.55 6.15
N LYS A 66 -7.94 -29.17 5.03
CA LYS A 66 -7.13 -30.06 4.18
C LYS A 66 -5.71 -29.49 4.12
N LEU A 67 -4.77 -30.29 3.62
CA LEU A 67 -3.38 -29.83 3.45
C LEU A 67 -3.35 -28.61 2.51
N PHE A 68 -2.79 -27.50 3.00
CA PHE A 68 -2.78 -26.18 2.34
C PHE A 68 -4.15 -25.66 1.91
N GLN A 69 -5.22 -26.05 2.61
CA GLN A 69 -6.55 -25.50 2.37
C GLN A 69 -7.38 -25.44 3.65
N VAL A 70 -7.95 -24.28 3.94
CA VAL A 70 -8.96 -24.09 4.99
C VAL A 70 -10.23 -23.59 4.34
N LYS A 71 -11.35 -24.22 4.66
CA LYS A 71 -12.68 -23.80 4.19
C LYS A 71 -13.60 -23.60 5.39
N TYR A 72 -14.27 -22.46 5.41
CA TYR A 72 -15.28 -22.10 6.40
C TYR A 72 -16.63 -21.97 5.71
N THR A 73 -17.59 -22.77 6.14
CA THR A 73 -18.97 -22.78 5.65
C THR A 73 -19.91 -22.28 6.74
N THR A 74 -20.78 -21.32 6.43
CA THR A 74 -21.79 -20.79 7.35
C THR A 74 -23.16 -20.68 6.68
N GLN A 75 -24.21 -20.85 7.48
CA GLN A 75 -25.60 -20.58 7.07
C GLN A 75 -26.14 -19.28 7.67
N ARG A 76 -25.35 -18.55 8.47
CA ARG A 76 -25.82 -17.33 9.17
C ARG A 76 -26.12 -16.19 8.20
N LEU A 77 -25.34 -16.09 7.13
CA LEU A 77 -25.49 -15.05 6.10
C LEU A 77 -26.75 -15.24 5.25
N ASN A 78 -27.26 -16.48 5.13
CA ASN A 78 -28.46 -16.82 4.38
C ASN A 78 -29.66 -15.97 4.81
N ASN A 79 -29.84 -15.79 6.13
CA ASN A 79 -30.92 -14.96 6.68
C ASN A 79 -30.76 -13.47 6.35
N LEU A 80 -29.51 -12.98 6.28
CA LEU A 80 -29.23 -11.59 5.94
C LEU A 80 -29.56 -11.34 4.46
N PHE A 81 -29.10 -12.20 3.56
CA PHE A 81 -29.41 -12.11 2.12
C PHE A 81 -30.92 -12.21 1.86
N GLY A 82 -31.60 -13.14 2.54
CA GLY A 82 -33.05 -13.28 2.44
C GLY A 82 -33.84 -12.06 2.96
N LYS A 83 -33.34 -11.37 4.00
CA LYS A 83 -33.95 -10.11 4.47
C LYS A 83 -33.70 -8.98 3.48
N LEU A 84 -32.48 -8.85 2.97
CA LEU A 84 -32.08 -7.80 2.04
C LEU A 84 -32.92 -7.82 0.75
N THR A 85 -33.19 -9.01 0.22
CA THR A 85 -34.01 -9.17 -0.99
C THR A 85 -35.48 -8.86 -0.77
N ARG A 86 -36.02 -9.18 0.42
CA ARG A 86 -37.42 -8.90 0.79
C ARG A 86 -37.71 -7.41 1.00
N LEU A 87 -36.70 -6.60 1.32
CA LEU A 87 -36.88 -5.16 1.54
C LEU A 87 -37.35 -4.44 0.27
N SER A 88 -36.82 -4.81 -0.90
CA SER A 88 -37.20 -4.18 -2.17
C SER A 88 -37.13 -5.17 -3.34
N PRO A 89 -38.13 -6.03 -3.52
CA PRO A 89 -38.11 -7.08 -4.54
C PRO A 89 -38.11 -6.53 -5.98
N SER A 90 -38.76 -5.39 -6.20
CA SER A 90 -38.77 -4.74 -7.52
C SER A 90 -37.40 -4.17 -7.89
N PHE A 91 -36.70 -3.57 -6.92
CA PHE A 91 -35.34 -3.07 -7.13
C PHE A 91 -34.38 -4.19 -7.53
N TRP A 92 -34.35 -5.30 -6.78
CA TRP A 92 -33.45 -6.41 -7.08
C TRP A 92 -33.73 -7.06 -8.43
N ASN A 93 -35.00 -7.20 -8.82
CA ASN A 93 -35.34 -7.69 -10.16
C ASN A 93 -34.86 -6.76 -11.27
N MET A 94 -35.00 -5.44 -11.11
CA MET A 94 -34.49 -4.47 -12.08
C MET A 94 -32.96 -4.46 -12.13
N TRP A 95 -32.32 -4.45 -10.95
CA TRP A 95 -30.87 -4.51 -10.78
C TRP A 95 -30.23 -5.68 -11.52
N PHE A 96 -30.72 -6.91 -11.31
CA PHE A 96 -30.19 -8.08 -12.00
C PHE A 96 -30.61 -8.15 -13.48
N THR A 97 -31.70 -7.48 -13.89
CA THR A 97 -32.03 -7.35 -15.32
C THR A 97 -31.02 -6.45 -16.03
N CYS A 98 -30.64 -5.33 -15.43
CA CYS A 98 -29.54 -4.50 -15.92
C CYS A 98 -28.22 -5.29 -15.96
N GLY A 99 -27.97 -6.10 -14.93
CA GLY A 99 -26.81 -7.00 -14.88
C GLY A 99 -26.74 -7.98 -16.05
N VAL A 100 -27.86 -8.59 -16.44
CA VAL A 100 -27.91 -9.49 -17.61
C VAL A 100 -27.56 -8.75 -18.90
N ILE A 101 -28.09 -7.54 -19.10
CA ILE A 101 -27.81 -6.73 -20.30
C ILE A 101 -26.32 -6.37 -20.33
N ALA A 102 -25.79 -5.86 -19.22
CA ALA A 102 -24.38 -5.48 -19.11
C ALA A 102 -23.44 -6.67 -19.31
N ALA A 103 -23.72 -7.81 -18.68
CA ALA A 103 -22.93 -9.03 -18.85
C ALA A 103 -22.99 -9.55 -20.30
N SER A 104 -24.15 -9.50 -20.95
CA SER A 104 -24.28 -9.90 -22.36
C SER A 104 -23.43 -9.03 -23.28
N ILE A 105 -23.41 -7.71 -23.05
CA ILE A 105 -22.54 -6.77 -23.79
C ILE A 105 -21.06 -7.09 -23.51
N LEU A 106 -20.68 -7.31 -22.25
CA LEU A 106 -19.30 -7.63 -21.88
C LEU A 106 -18.82 -8.95 -22.50
N ILE A 107 -19.66 -9.99 -22.53
CA ILE A 107 -19.36 -11.25 -23.19
C ILE A 107 -19.13 -11.02 -24.69
N PHE A 108 -19.99 -10.23 -25.34
CA PHE A 108 -19.82 -9.91 -26.76
C PHE A 108 -18.52 -9.15 -27.03
N VAL A 109 -18.21 -8.11 -26.24
CA VAL A 109 -16.96 -7.36 -26.34
C VAL A 109 -15.76 -8.28 -26.08
N GLY A 110 -15.82 -9.13 -25.05
CA GLY A 110 -14.78 -10.09 -24.71
C GLY A 110 -14.53 -11.08 -25.85
N MET A 111 -15.58 -11.60 -26.49
CA MET A 111 -15.44 -12.46 -27.68
C MET A 111 -14.74 -11.75 -28.83
N VAL A 112 -15.07 -10.48 -29.10
CA VAL A 112 -14.41 -9.68 -30.15
C VAL A 112 -12.94 -9.44 -29.83
N VAL A 113 -12.62 -9.11 -28.57
CA VAL A 113 -11.23 -8.89 -28.11
C VAL A 113 -10.41 -10.18 -28.22
N ILE A 114 -10.96 -11.32 -27.77
CA ILE A 114 -10.27 -12.62 -27.87
C ILE A 114 -10.08 -13.01 -29.33
N LEU A 115 -11.07 -12.78 -30.19
CA LEU A 115 -10.94 -13.05 -31.63
C LEU A 115 -9.86 -12.17 -32.27
N PHE A 116 -9.81 -10.88 -31.93
CA PHE A 116 -8.77 -9.96 -32.40
C PHE A 116 -7.38 -10.41 -31.94
N ALA A 117 -7.23 -10.77 -30.67
CA ALA A 117 -5.98 -11.29 -30.11
C ALA A 117 -5.55 -12.59 -30.83
N ALA A 118 -6.48 -13.52 -31.08
CA ALA A 118 -6.20 -14.75 -31.82
C ALA A 118 -5.71 -14.49 -33.25
N VAL A 119 -6.32 -13.53 -33.96
CA VAL A 119 -5.90 -13.12 -35.32
C VAL A 119 -4.50 -12.49 -35.30
N LYS A 120 -4.22 -11.61 -34.34
CA LYS A 120 -2.90 -10.99 -34.14
C LYS A 120 -1.80 -12.03 -33.87
N ILE A 121 -2.06 -12.98 -32.98
CA ILE A 121 -1.13 -14.09 -32.69
C ILE A 121 -0.88 -14.92 -33.95
N LEU A 122 -1.92 -15.27 -34.70
CA LEU A 122 -1.78 -16.03 -35.95
C LEU A 122 -1.00 -15.25 -37.03
N ALA A 123 -1.19 -13.93 -37.14
CA ALA A 123 -0.46 -13.07 -38.06
C ALA A 123 1.03 -12.98 -37.71
N SER A 124 1.36 -12.83 -36.43
CA SER A 124 2.75 -12.83 -35.94
C SER A 124 3.45 -14.19 -36.14
N ALA A 125 2.73 -15.31 -35.98
CA ALA A 125 3.25 -16.64 -36.27
C ALA A 125 3.58 -16.83 -37.77
N LYS A 126 2.83 -16.19 -38.68
CA LYS A 126 3.10 -16.23 -40.13
C LYS A 126 4.42 -15.53 -40.51
N GLN A 127 4.81 -14.48 -39.79
CA GLN A 127 6.10 -13.79 -39.97
C GLN A 127 7.31 -14.67 -39.58
N ILE A 128 7.13 -15.66 -38.70
CA ILE A 128 8.18 -16.61 -38.32
C ILE A 128 8.39 -17.68 -39.41
N ILE A 129 7.34 -18.00 -40.18
CA ILE A 129 7.35 -19.08 -41.17
C ILE A 129 7.74 -18.58 -42.58
N MET A 130 7.55 -17.29 -42.89
CA MET A 130 8.02 -16.67 -44.13
C MET A 130 9.03 -15.55 -43.84
N PRO A 131 10.35 -15.84 -43.81
CA PRO A 131 11.35 -14.80 -43.80
C PRO A 131 11.38 -14.10 -45.16
N SER A 132 10.75 -12.94 -45.28
CA SER A 132 10.98 -12.07 -46.44
C SER A 132 12.31 -11.34 -46.27
N GLN A 133 13.32 -11.86 -46.97
CA GLN A 133 14.62 -11.28 -47.34
C GLN A 133 15.79 -11.40 -46.32
N PRO A 134 17.01 -11.72 -46.80
CA PRO A 134 18.22 -11.79 -45.98
C PRO A 134 18.82 -10.40 -45.79
N ILE A 135 19.01 -9.96 -44.55
CA ILE A 135 19.84 -8.79 -44.24
C ILE A 135 21.10 -9.29 -43.52
N ASN A 136 22.23 -9.17 -44.22
CA ASN A 136 23.57 -9.29 -43.66
C ASN A 136 23.77 -8.21 -42.59
N SER A 137 23.71 -8.56 -41.31
CA SER A 137 24.55 -7.96 -40.28
C SER A 137 24.46 -8.75 -38.98
N SER A 138 25.61 -9.27 -38.57
CA SER A 138 25.88 -9.89 -37.30
C SER A 138 25.57 -8.96 -36.12
N ASN A 139 24.44 -9.17 -35.48
CA ASN A 139 24.28 -8.90 -34.05
C ASN A 139 23.46 -10.06 -33.48
N LEU A 140 24.12 -10.87 -32.65
CA LEU A 140 23.48 -11.88 -31.81
C LEU A 140 22.52 -11.16 -30.87
N ARG A 141 21.30 -10.89 -31.35
CA ARG A 141 20.18 -10.52 -30.49
C ARG A 141 19.89 -11.74 -29.64
N LYS A 142 20.30 -11.65 -28.37
CA LYS A 142 19.75 -12.43 -27.26
C LYS A 142 18.23 -12.55 -27.50
N ARG A 143 17.72 -13.77 -27.46
CA ARG A 143 16.29 -14.09 -27.56
C ARG A 143 15.57 -13.58 -26.30
N GLY A 144 15.58 -12.27 -26.12
CA GLY A 144 14.79 -11.54 -25.16
C GLY A 144 13.45 -11.26 -25.80
N ILE A 145 12.39 -11.46 -25.03
CA ILE A 145 11.05 -10.95 -25.29
C ILE A 145 11.15 -9.43 -25.13
N GLU A 146 11.80 -8.75 -26.08
CA GLU A 146 12.04 -7.31 -26.08
C GLU A 146 11.69 -6.83 -27.50
N GLY A 147 10.41 -6.54 -27.68
CA GLY A 147 9.83 -6.19 -28.99
C GLY A 147 8.35 -6.54 -29.15
N VAL A 148 7.65 -6.83 -28.06
CA VAL A 148 6.19 -6.63 -28.03
C VAL A 148 6.02 -5.25 -27.39
N ASP A 149 5.61 -4.27 -28.19
CA ASP A 149 5.21 -2.97 -27.68
C ASP A 149 4.25 -3.17 -26.49
N GLU A 150 4.41 -2.38 -25.42
CA GLU A 150 3.55 -2.47 -24.21
C GLU A 150 2.05 -2.33 -24.53
N ASP A 151 1.71 -1.81 -25.71
CA ASP A 151 0.34 -1.68 -26.25
C ASP A 151 -0.26 -2.98 -26.86
N ASP A 152 0.52 -4.05 -27.10
CA ASP A 152 0.03 -5.28 -27.77
C ASP A 152 -0.23 -6.46 -26.79
N GLN A 153 0.00 -6.30 -25.49
CA GLN A 153 -0.34 -7.33 -24.48
C GLN A 153 -1.75 -7.13 -23.90
N VAL A 154 -2.73 -7.80 -24.53
CA VAL A 154 -4.15 -7.75 -24.13
C VAL A 154 -4.41 -8.35 -22.73
N PHE A 155 -3.53 -9.24 -22.25
CA PHE A 155 -3.64 -9.84 -20.91
C PHE A 155 -2.25 -10.00 -20.27
N LEU A 156 -1.88 -9.11 -19.34
CA LEU A 156 -0.72 -9.33 -18.48
C LEU A 156 -1.14 -10.12 -17.24
N PRO A 157 -0.75 -11.40 -17.08
CA PRO A 157 -1.04 -12.14 -15.87
C PRO A 157 -0.30 -11.51 -14.68
N MET A 158 -1.04 -11.24 -13.62
CA MET A 158 -0.50 -10.74 -12.36
C MET A 158 0.15 -11.89 -11.58
N ILE A 159 1.46 -12.05 -11.74
CA ILE A 159 2.29 -13.07 -11.10
C ILE A 159 3.15 -12.38 -10.03
N PRO A 160 2.92 -12.69 -8.73
CA PRO A 160 3.74 -12.17 -7.64
C PRO A 160 5.22 -12.47 -7.84
N GLY A 161 6.07 -11.47 -7.68
CA GLY A 161 7.53 -11.56 -7.83
C GLY A 161 8.04 -11.42 -9.26
N VAL A 162 7.17 -11.48 -10.28
CA VAL A 162 7.54 -11.25 -11.69
C VAL A 162 6.90 -9.96 -12.21
N THR A 163 5.58 -9.87 -12.16
CA THR A 163 4.84 -8.69 -12.63
C THR A 163 4.30 -7.83 -11.47
N LEU A 164 4.38 -8.33 -10.23
CA LEU A 164 4.02 -7.59 -9.02
C LEU A 164 5.17 -7.60 -8.00
N PRO A 165 5.54 -6.45 -7.41
CA PRO A 165 6.53 -6.41 -6.34
C PRO A 165 6.03 -7.18 -5.11
N MET A 166 6.93 -7.88 -4.43
CA MET A 166 6.56 -8.77 -3.32
C MET A 166 5.89 -8.02 -2.16
N SER A 167 6.23 -6.74 -1.96
CA SER A 167 5.59 -5.86 -0.98
C SER A 167 4.11 -5.56 -1.27
N HIS A 168 3.64 -5.79 -2.49
CA HIS A 168 2.25 -5.55 -2.90
C HIS A 168 1.36 -6.80 -2.84
N ILE A 169 1.93 -7.98 -2.58
CA ILE A 169 1.17 -9.24 -2.56
C ILE A 169 0.00 -9.18 -1.57
N GLY A 170 0.19 -8.57 -0.39
CA GLY A 170 -0.87 -8.43 0.61
C GLY A 170 -2.04 -7.58 0.13
N TYR A 171 -1.77 -6.46 -0.56
CA TYR A 171 -2.81 -5.60 -1.13
C TYR A 171 -3.57 -6.30 -2.26
N TYR A 172 -2.85 -7.06 -3.09
CA TYR A 172 -3.44 -7.85 -4.15
C TYR A 172 -4.35 -8.96 -3.63
N LEU A 173 -3.90 -9.74 -2.64
CA LEU A 173 -4.72 -10.78 -2.00
C LEU A 173 -5.95 -10.20 -1.29
N LEU A 174 -5.79 -9.02 -0.66
CA LEU A 174 -6.92 -8.29 -0.07
C LEU A 174 -7.93 -7.87 -1.14
N ALA A 175 -7.46 -7.30 -2.26
CA ALA A 175 -8.33 -6.90 -3.37
C ALA A 175 -9.08 -8.10 -3.97
N LEU A 176 -8.39 -9.23 -4.19
CA LEU A 176 -9.03 -10.48 -4.64
C LEU A 176 -10.10 -10.97 -3.67
N THR A 177 -9.83 -10.92 -2.36
CA THR A 177 -10.80 -11.30 -1.32
C THR A 177 -12.05 -10.42 -1.42
N VAL A 178 -11.87 -9.10 -1.53
CA VAL A 178 -12.97 -8.14 -1.63
C VAL A 178 -13.78 -8.39 -2.90
N CYS A 179 -13.13 -8.54 -4.06
CA CYS A 179 -13.80 -8.86 -5.32
C CYS A 179 -14.60 -10.17 -5.22
N GLY A 180 -13.98 -11.26 -4.74
CA GLY A 180 -14.64 -12.56 -4.58
C GLY A 180 -15.84 -12.50 -3.63
N LEU A 181 -15.74 -11.77 -2.51
CA LEU A 181 -16.87 -11.59 -1.60
C LEU A 181 -18.05 -10.87 -2.25
N PHE A 182 -17.80 -9.80 -2.99
CA PHE A 182 -18.84 -9.04 -3.69
C PHE A 182 -19.47 -9.83 -4.84
N HIS A 183 -18.66 -10.59 -5.57
CA HIS A 183 -19.07 -11.51 -6.64
C HIS A 183 -20.06 -12.56 -6.12
N GLU A 184 -19.64 -13.32 -5.11
CA GLU A 184 -20.45 -14.38 -4.50
C GLU A 184 -21.69 -13.83 -3.81
N ALA A 185 -21.59 -12.66 -3.16
CA ALA A 185 -22.75 -11.95 -2.64
C ALA A 185 -23.77 -11.63 -3.74
N GLY A 186 -23.32 -11.32 -4.96
CA GLY A 186 -24.18 -11.17 -6.13
C GLY A 186 -25.01 -12.41 -6.42
N HIS A 187 -24.35 -13.57 -6.54
CA HIS A 187 -25.04 -14.84 -6.76
C HIS A 187 -26.03 -15.17 -5.64
N ALA A 188 -25.64 -14.97 -4.37
CA ALA A 188 -26.53 -15.21 -3.23
C ALA A 188 -27.78 -14.32 -3.27
N ILE A 189 -27.61 -13.01 -3.47
CA ILE A 189 -28.72 -12.05 -3.51
C ILE A 189 -29.63 -12.31 -4.72
N ALA A 190 -29.05 -12.63 -5.88
CA ALA A 190 -29.82 -12.97 -7.08
C ALA A 190 -30.64 -14.26 -6.89
N SER A 191 -30.04 -15.29 -6.28
CA SER A 191 -30.70 -16.57 -5.98
C SER A 191 -31.96 -16.34 -5.12
N TYR A 192 -31.81 -15.60 -4.01
CA TYR A 192 -32.94 -15.24 -3.16
C TYR A 192 -33.98 -14.36 -3.88
N SER A 193 -33.55 -13.43 -4.73
CA SER A 193 -34.46 -12.58 -5.50
C SER A 193 -35.29 -13.37 -6.52
N GLN A 194 -34.78 -14.50 -7.01
CA GLN A 194 -35.51 -15.39 -7.93
C GLN A 194 -36.29 -16.51 -7.22
N GLY A 195 -36.28 -16.52 -5.89
CA GLY A 195 -37.04 -17.47 -5.07
C GLY A 195 -36.31 -18.77 -4.74
N VAL A 196 -34.99 -18.84 -4.98
CA VAL A 196 -34.16 -20.01 -4.66
C VAL A 196 -33.32 -19.71 -3.41
N PRO A 197 -33.55 -20.38 -2.27
CA PRO A 197 -32.71 -20.21 -1.10
C PRO A 197 -31.38 -20.94 -1.27
N ILE A 198 -30.27 -20.29 -0.90
CA ILE A 198 -28.94 -20.91 -0.90
C ILE A 198 -28.83 -21.94 0.24
N GLN A 199 -28.05 -22.99 0.04
CA GLN A 199 -27.79 -24.01 1.08
C GLN A 199 -26.80 -23.48 2.13
N SER A 200 -25.74 -22.81 1.68
CA SER A 200 -24.68 -22.25 2.53
C SER A 200 -23.84 -21.25 1.76
N SER A 201 -23.13 -20.37 2.47
CA SER A 201 -22.06 -19.54 1.91
C SER A 201 -20.81 -19.61 2.77
N GLY A 202 -19.67 -19.18 2.26
CA GLY A 202 -18.43 -19.32 3.00
C GLY A 202 -17.22 -18.65 2.38
N MET A 203 -16.09 -18.86 3.03
CA MET A 203 -14.77 -18.43 2.57
C MET A 203 -13.82 -19.61 2.61
N PHE A 204 -12.82 -19.60 1.74
CA PHE A 204 -11.73 -20.56 1.77
C PHE A 204 -10.39 -19.85 1.53
N ILE A 205 -9.33 -20.47 1.99
CA ILE A 205 -7.96 -20.11 1.66
C ILE A 205 -7.31 -21.37 1.12
N ALA A 206 -6.82 -21.34 -0.11
CA ALA A 206 -6.09 -22.44 -0.75
C ALA A 206 -4.70 -21.95 -1.16
N TYR A 207 -3.65 -22.60 -0.65
CA TYR A 207 -2.24 -22.18 -0.76
C TYR A 207 -1.97 -20.76 -0.25
N LEU A 208 -2.19 -19.73 -1.08
CA LEU A 208 -2.11 -18.32 -0.69
C LEU A 208 -3.33 -17.53 -1.16
N TYR A 209 -4.23 -18.17 -1.90
CA TYR A 209 -5.38 -17.54 -2.52
C TYR A 209 -6.59 -17.57 -1.56
N PRO A 210 -7.04 -16.41 -1.07
CA PRO A 210 -8.32 -16.27 -0.40
C PRO A 210 -9.46 -16.18 -1.42
N GLY A 211 -10.52 -16.94 -1.20
CA GLY A 211 -11.71 -16.95 -2.03
C GLY A 211 -13.00 -17.05 -1.20
N ALA A 212 -14.12 -16.75 -1.84
CA ALA A 212 -15.46 -16.91 -1.29
C ALA A 212 -16.23 -17.93 -2.14
N PHE A 213 -17.32 -18.48 -1.59
CA PHE A 213 -18.22 -19.34 -2.35
C PHE A 213 -19.65 -19.27 -1.83
N VAL A 214 -20.62 -19.49 -2.71
CA VAL A 214 -22.04 -19.68 -2.39
C VAL A 214 -22.54 -20.99 -3.01
N ASN A 215 -23.17 -21.82 -2.19
CA ASN A 215 -23.73 -23.09 -2.62
C ASN A 215 -25.23 -22.94 -2.93
N ILE A 216 -25.56 -22.98 -4.22
CA ILE A 216 -26.93 -22.88 -4.75
C ILE A 216 -27.42 -24.29 -5.12
N PRO A 217 -28.62 -24.72 -4.72
CA PRO A 217 -29.12 -26.05 -5.09
C PRO A 217 -29.35 -26.18 -6.60
N ASP A 218 -28.58 -27.03 -7.28
CA ASP A 218 -28.63 -27.22 -8.74
C ASP A 218 -30.02 -27.62 -9.25
N GLN A 219 -30.70 -28.54 -8.56
CA GLN A 219 -32.04 -29.01 -8.94
C GLN A 219 -33.06 -27.86 -8.97
N GLN A 220 -32.99 -26.95 -7.98
CA GLN A 220 -33.88 -25.80 -7.93
C GLN A 220 -33.50 -24.75 -8.98
N LEU A 221 -32.20 -24.54 -9.21
CA LEU A 221 -31.70 -23.64 -10.24
C LEU A 221 -32.14 -24.08 -11.65
N GLN A 222 -31.98 -25.36 -11.97
CA GLN A 222 -32.37 -25.92 -13.28
C GLN A 222 -33.88 -25.91 -13.53
N SER A 223 -34.69 -25.91 -12.46
CA SER A 223 -36.16 -25.80 -12.56
C SER A 223 -36.66 -24.40 -12.90
N LEU A 224 -35.81 -23.36 -12.78
CA LEU A 224 -36.18 -21.98 -13.09
C LEU A 224 -36.25 -21.72 -14.60
N ASN A 225 -37.04 -20.73 -15.00
CA ASN A 225 -37.04 -20.23 -16.37
C ASN A 225 -35.63 -19.74 -16.79
N PRO A 226 -35.23 -19.89 -18.07
CA PRO A 226 -33.89 -19.54 -18.54
C PRO A 226 -33.46 -18.11 -18.21
N PHE A 227 -34.38 -17.14 -18.28
CA PHE A 227 -34.06 -15.75 -17.94
C PHE A 227 -33.77 -15.54 -16.44
N LYS A 228 -34.43 -16.31 -15.57
CA LYS A 228 -34.14 -16.26 -14.12
C LYS A 228 -32.81 -16.94 -13.80
N GLN A 229 -32.48 -18.03 -14.51
CA GLN A 229 -31.15 -18.66 -14.41
C GLN A 229 -30.06 -17.66 -14.83
N LEU A 230 -30.26 -16.97 -15.96
CA LEU A 230 -29.31 -15.99 -16.48
C LEU A 230 -29.08 -14.84 -15.49
N ARG A 231 -30.12 -14.36 -14.80
CA ARG A 231 -29.97 -13.35 -13.72
C ARG A 231 -29.07 -13.83 -12.58
N ILE A 232 -29.14 -15.11 -12.21
CA ILE A 232 -28.29 -15.67 -11.15
C ILE A 232 -26.86 -15.84 -11.65
N ILE A 233 -26.68 -16.39 -12.85
CA ILE A 233 -25.35 -16.64 -13.44
C ILE A 233 -24.62 -15.31 -13.72
N CYS A 234 -25.29 -14.29 -14.24
CA CYS A 234 -24.66 -12.99 -14.51
C CYS A 234 -24.51 -12.09 -13.27
N ALA A 235 -25.02 -12.51 -12.10
CA ALA A 235 -25.03 -11.65 -10.91
C ALA A 235 -23.61 -11.34 -10.37
N GLY A 236 -22.70 -12.32 -10.43
CA GLY A 236 -21.32 -12.16 -10.03
C GLY A 236 -20.58 -11.12 -10.87
N VAL A 237 -20.60 -11.30 -12.20
CA VAL A 237 -20.05 -10.33 -13.18
C VAL A 237 -20.58 -8.92 -12.91
N TRP A 238 -21.91 -8.79 -12.76
CA TRP A 238 -22.54 -7.50 -12.55
C TRP A 238 -22.07 -6.80 -11.27
N HIS A 239 -21.93 -7.54 -10.17
CA HIS A 239 -21.44 -6.98 -8.91
C HIS A 239 -19.97 -6.57 -8.98
N ASN A 240 -19.13 -7.32 -9.69
CA ASN A 240 -17.75 -6.93 -9.94
C ASN A 240 -17.65 -5.68 -10.83
N LEU A 241 -18.50 -5.56 -11.85
CA LEU A 241 -18.57 -4.37 -12.68
C LEU A 241 -18.97 -3.13 -11.86
N VAL A 242 -19.93 -3.29 -10.95
CA VAL A 242 -20.34 -2.23 -10.02
C VAL A 242 -19.21 -1.88 -9.05
N LEU A 243 -18.49 -2.87 -8.53
CA LEU A 243 -17.33 -2.65 -7.67
C LEU A 243 -16.19 -1.96 -8.43
N TYR A 244 -15.97 -2.31 -9.70
CA TYR A 244 -15.04 -1.63 -10.59
C TYR A 244 -15.43 -0.15 -10.76
N ALA A 245 -16.69 0.13 -11.09
CA ALA A 245 -17.18 1.50 -11.25
C ALA A 245 -17.05 2.31 -9.94
N PHE A 246 -17.40 1.70 -8.80
CA PHE A 246 -17.22 2.31 -7.49
C PHE A 246 -15.75 2.60 -7.18
N SER A 247 -14.85 1.67 -7.50
CA SER A 247 -13.41 1.83 -7.28
C SER A 247 -12.82 2.91 -8.17
N PHE A 248 -13.25 2.97 -9.43
CA PHE A 248 -12.87 4.00 -10.38
C PHE A 248 -13.29 5.40 -9.89
N ILE A 249 -14.55 5.57 -9.47
CA ILE A 249 -15.04 6.84 -8.91
C ILE A 249 -14.29 7.20 -7.63
N SER A 250 -13.98 6.21 -6.79
CA SER A 250 -13.22 6.43 -5.56
C SER A 250 -11.80 6.91 -5.87
N LEU A 251 -11.11 6.32 -6.86
CA LEU A 251 -9.79 6.75 -7.28
C LEU A 251 -9.78 8.13 -7.97
N ALA A 252 -10.84 8.47 -8.70
CA ALA A 252 -10.98 9.78 -9.37
C ALA A 252 -11.13 10.97 -8.40
N GLY A 253 -11.26 10.72 -7.09
CA GLY A 253 -11.31 11.76 -6.06
C GLY A 253 -12.25 11.45 -4.90
N GLY A 254 -13.14 10.47 -5.05
CA GLY A 254 -14.07 10.07 -3.99
C GLY A 254 -13.37 9.62 -2.71
N LEU A 255 -12.23 8.92 -2.83
CA LEU A 255 -11.42 8.49 -1.69
C LEU A 255 -10.82 9.68 -0.95
N LYS A 256 -10.25 10.66 -1.68
CA LYS A 256 -9.68 11.88 -1.08
C LYS A 256 -10.77 12.63 -0.32
N LEU A 257 -11.94 12.82 -0.92
CA LEU A 257 -13.08 13.48 -0.26
C LEU A 257 -13.50 12.72 1.02
N LEU A 258 -13.65 11.40 0.93
CA LEU A 258 -14.00 10.56 2.08
C LEU A 258 -12.99 10.71 3.22
N LEU A 259 -11.70 10.63 2.92
CA LEU A 259 -10.62 10.75 3.91
C LEU A 259 -10.59 12.13 4.57
N LEU A 260 -10.84 13.20 3.81
CA LEU A 260 -10.95 14.56 4.35
C LEU A 260 -12.11 14.67 5.36
N ILE A 261 -13.25 14.05 5.08
CA ILE A 261 -14.40 13.99 5.99
C ILE A 261 -14.08 13.17 7.24
N LEU A 262 -13.36 12.05 7.10
CA LEU A 262 -13.00 11.16 8.19
C LEU A 262 -11.88 11.71 9.11
N GLY A 263 -11.28 12.85 8.76
CA GLY A 263 -10.31 13.55 9.62
C GLY A 263 -8.88 13.58 9.11
N TRP A 264 -8.63 13.28 7.82
CA TRP A 264 -7.36 13.63 7.19
C TRP A 264 -7.38 15.08 6.70
N GLN A 265 -6.19 15.65 6.54
CA GLN A 265 -5.97 16.96 5.96
C GLN A 265 -5.03 16.83 4.76
N SER A 266 -5.36 17.55 3.69
CA SER A 266 -4.45 17.69 2.55
C SER A 266 -3.44 18.81 2.81
N LEU A 267 -2.19 18.54 2.44
CA LEU A 267 -1.09 19.51 2.45
C LEU A 267 -1.00 20.33 1.16
N GLU A 268 -1.84 20.04 0.16
CA GLU A 268 -1.91 20.83 -1.07
C GLU A 268 -2.26 22.29 -0.74
N GLY A 269 -1.44 23.22 -1.20
CA GLY A 269 -1.58 24.65 -0.92
C GLY A 269 -1.00 25.13 0.41
N TYR A 270 -0.72 24.23 1.37
CA TYR A 270 0.01 24.56 2.62
C TYR A 270 1.52 24.32 2.50
N GLY A 271 1.94 23.48 1.55
CA GLY A 271 3.33 23.03 1.41
C GLY A 271 3.70 21.91 2.38
N GLY A 272 4.80 21.23 2.06
CA GLY A 272 5.38 20.13 2.84
C GLY A 272 4.82 18.75 2.53
N VAL A 273 5.41 17.74 3.14
CA VAL A 273 5.07 16.33 2.95
C VAL A 273 4.95 15.63 4.30
N SER A 274 3.95 14.77 4.45
CA SER A 274 3.71 14.02 5.69
C SER A 274 4.48 12.70 5.67
N VAL A 275 5.21 12.40 6.74
CA VAL A 275 5.95 11.14 6.88
C VAL A 275 4.99 10.01 7.23
N VAL A 276 4.90 9.02 6.35
CA VAL A 276 4.05 7.82 6.52
C VAL A 276 4.83 6.72 7.24
N HIS A 277 6.02 6.41 6.73
CA HIS A 277 6.82 5.29 7.20
C HIS A 277 8.30 5.58 6.98
N ILE A 278 9.15 5.10 7.88
CA ILE A 278 10.61 5.22 7.76
C ILE A 278 11.22 3.82 7.86
N ARG A 279 12.20 3.54 7.00
CA ARG A 279 12.94 2.27 7.02
C ARG A 279 13.65 2.13 8.37
N GLU A 280 13.41 1.04 9.09
CA GLU A 280 13.91 0.84 10.47
C GLU A 280 15.45 0.87 10.57
N ASN A 281 16.16 0.42 9.53
CA ASN A 281 17.62 0.44 9.46
C ASN A 281 18.20 1.82 9.10
N SER A 282 17.36 2.83 8.87
CA SER A 282 17.80 4.19 8.53
C SER A 282 18.22 4.96 9.78
N PRO A 283 19.29 5.78 9.73
CA PRO A 283 19.65 6.67 10.83
C PRO A 283 18.55 7.70 11.15
N LEU A 284 17.59 7.90 10.25
CA LEU A 284 16.45 8.80 10.44
C LEU A 284 15.32 8.22 11.30
N ALA A 285 15.25 6.88 11.44
CA ALA A 285 14.16 6.18 12.12
C ALA A 285 13.91 6.66 13.57
N PRO A 286 14.92 6.86 14.45
CA PRO A 286 14.66 7.30 15.82
C PRO A 286 14.26 8.78 15.93
N HIS A 287 14.45 9.58 14.89
CA HIS A 287 14.30 11.04 14.96
C HIS A 287 12.97 11.55 14.44
N PHE A 288 12.31 10.78 13.57
CA PHE A 288 11.09 11.20 12.88
C PHE A 288 9.90 10.32 13.27
N PRO A 289 9.01 10.82 14.15
CA PRO A 289 7.77 10.12 14.43
C PRO A 289 6.84 10.13 13.20
N GLN A 290 5.97 9.13 13.10
CA GLN A 290 4.96 9.07 12.05
C GLN A 290 4.05 10.31 12.08
N SER A 291 3.59 10.74 10.90
CA SER A 291 2.79 11.95 10.68
C SER A 291 3.53 13.29 10.89
N THR A 292 4.86 13.27 11.02
CA THR A 292 5.68 14.49 10.98
C THR A 292 5.56 15.16 9.61
N ILE A 293 5.45 16.48 9.58
CA ILE A 293 5.40 17.25 8.34
C ILE A 293 6.77 17.83 8.06
N ILE A 294 7.41 17.41 6.97
CA ILE A 294 8.64 18.03 6.46
C ILE A 294 8.24 19.14 5.51
N TYR A 295 8.63 20.38 5.77
CA TYR A 295 8.19 21.54 4.99
C TYR A 295 9.31 22.25 4.22
N GLN A 296 10.56 21.96 4.53
CA GLN A 296 11.71 22.57 3.85
C GLN A 296 12.94 21.66 3.95
N LEU A 297 13.70 21.60 2.86
CA LEU A 297 15.00 20.92 2.77
C LEU A 297 16.06 21.98 2.44
N ASP A 298 17.05 22.16 3.31
CA ASP A 298 18.02 23.26 3.24
C ASP A 298 17.35 24.63 3.04
N ASP A 299 17.59 25.26 1.89
CA ASP A 299 17.03 26.55 1.49
C ASP A 299 15.88 26.42 0.51
N PHE A 300 15.37 25.19 0.37
CA PHE A 300 14.34 24.81 -0.60
C PHE A 300 13.03 24.48 0.12
N PRO A 301 12.09 25.45 0.20
CA PRO A 301 10.77 25.19 0.78
C PRO A 301 9.96 24.28 -0.15
N LEU A 302 9.24 23.32 0.44
CA LEU A 302 8.45 22.34 -0.31
C LEU A 302 7.04 22.88 -0.64
N VAL A 303 6.95 23.93 -1.44
CA VAL A 303 5.69 24.62 -1.77
C VAL A 303 4.77 23.71 -2.61
N ASN A 304 5.33 23.00 -3.59
CA ASN A 304 4.64 22.02 -4.45
C ASN A 304 4.71 20.59 -3.88
N ASN A 305 4.88 20.47 -2.56
CA ASN A 305 4.82 19.21 -1.81
C ASN A 305 5.76 18.10 -2.36
N ILE A 306 5.20 17.05 -2.99
CA ILE A 306 5.94 15.86 -3.46
C ILE A 306 6.81 16.17 -4.68
N GLU A 307 6.40 17.11 -5.54
CA GLU A 307 7.18 17.49 -6.72
C GLU A 307 8.52 18.10 -6.29
N ASP A 308 8.46 19.05 -5.37
CA ASP A 308 9.62 19.69 -4.76
C ASP A 308 10.48 18.68 -3.97
N TRP A 309 9.84 17.76 -3.24
CA TRP A 309 10.55 16.69 -2.51
C TRP A 309 11.36 15.81 -3.46
N ASN A 310 10.75 15.35 -4.56
CA ASN A 310 11.43 14.52 -5.55
C ASN A 310 12.50 15.32 -6.32
N ALA A 311 12.20 16.55 -6.74
CA ALA A 311 13.14 17.38 -7.50
C ALA A 311 14.39 17.75 -6.68
N HIS A 312 14.23 17.95 -5.36
CA HIS A 312 15.36 18.26 -4.50
C HIS A 312 16.23 17.03 -4.20
N LEU A 313 15.61 15.86 -3.99
CA LEU A 313 16.33 14.65 -3.59
C LEU A 313 16.84 13.81 -4.77
N PHE A 314 16.21 13.89 -5.94
CA PHE A 314 16.68 13.28 -7.18
C PHE A 314 17.31 14.32 -8.09
N GLN A 315 18.63 14.45 -7.99
CA GLN A 315 19.43 15.22 -8.93
C GLN A 315 20.39 14.31 -9.67
N GLU A 316 20.62 14.60 -10.96
CA GLU A 316 21.53 13.82 -11.81
C GLU A 316 22.97 13.80 -11.26
N ASP A 317 23.42 14.91 -10.67
CA ASP A 317 24.74 15.06 -10.06
C ASP A 317 24.81 14.52 -8.61
N GLY A 318 23.68 14.09 -8.03
CA GLY A 318 23.59 13.59 -6.66
C GLY A 318 23.81 14.62 -5.53
N ARG A 319 24.13 15.88 -5.86
CA ARG A 319 24.50 16.92 -4.89
C ARG A 319 23.97 18.31 -5.24
N ASN A 320 23.50 19.03 -4.23
CA ASN A 320 23.02 20.41 -4.37
C ASN A 320 24.20 21.41 -4.37
N LYS A 321 24.12 22.44 -5.22
CA LYS A 321 25.08 23.55 -5.20
C LYS A 321 24.83 24.45 -4.00
N VAL A 322 25.86 24.63 -3.17
CA VAL A 322 25.82 25.53 -2.01
C VAL A 322 26.08 26.96 -2.49
N ASN A 323 25.05 27.80 -2.42
CA ASN A 323 25.13 29.20 -2.88
C ASN A 323 25.52 30.20 -1.77
N GLN A 324 25.41 29.79 -0.51
CA GLN A 324 25.66 30.63 0.67
C GLN A 324 26.23 29.79 1.82
N GLY A 325 27.14 30.37 2.60
CA GLY A 325 27.65 29.81 3.85
C GLY A 325 26.82 30.20 5.07
N PHE A 326 27.28 29.73 6.24
CA PHE A 326 26.72 29.99 7.55
C PHE A 326 27.67 30.88 8.35
N CYS A 327 27.11 31.88 9.02
CA CYS A 327 27.87 32.71 9.94
C CYS A 327 28.05 31.99 11.28
N THR A 328 29.30 31.93 11.74
CA THR A 328 29.65 31.40 13.05
C THR A 328 30.68 32.29 13.72
N ALA A 329 30.65 32.36 15.05
CA ALA A 329 31.78 32.90 15.79
C ALA A 329 32.98 31.96 15.63
N VAL A 330 34.18 32.53 15.55
CA VAL A 330 35.42 31.76 15.65
C VAL A 330 35.46 31.16 17.06
N PRO A 331 35.59 29.83 17.20
CA PRO A 331 35.58 29.18 18.50
C PRO A 331 36.80 29.62 19.31
N THR A 332 36.58 29.98 20.58
CA THR A 332 37.66 30.27 21.53
C THR A 332 38.35 29.00 22.04
N GLU A 333 37.68 27.85 21.92
CA GLU A 333 38.21 26.53 22.25
C GLU A 333 38.79 25.86 20.99
N ASP A 334 39.99 25.29 21.11
CA ASP A 334 40.63 24.54 20.03
C ASP A 334 40.12 23.10 20.02
N TYR A 335 39.24 22.79 19.06
CA TYR A 335 38.71 21.44 18.83
C TYR A 335 39.68 20.55 18.03
N GLY A 336 40.90 21.02 17.75
CA GLY A 336 41.89 20.32 16.96
C GLY A 336 41.51 20.23 15.47
N SER A 337 42.16 19.30 14.76
CA SER A 337 41.97 19.09 13.30
C SER A 337 41.51 17.69 12.92
N SER A 338 41.31 16.80 13.90
CA SER A 338 40.99 15.39 13.67
C SER A 338 39.59 15.18 13.09
N CYS A 339 38.63 16.07 13.39
CA CYS A 339 37.30 16.04 12.76
C CYS A 339 37.36 16.21 11.22
N CYS A 340 38.43 16.82 10.70
CA CYS A 340 38.65 17.01 9.27
C CYS A 340 39.39 15.84 8.61
N ASN A 341 39.80 14.83 9.39
CA ASN A 341 40.37 13.59 8.88
C ASN A 341 39.25 12.59 8.56
N ILE A 342 38.63 12.80 7.39
CA ILE A 342 37.55 11.94 6.89
C ILE A 342 38.14 10.89 5.95
N ASN A 343 37.83 9.62 6.20
CA ASN A 343 38.25 8.48 5.40
C ASN A 343 37.17 7.39 5.42
N ASP A 344 37.36 6.29 4.67
CA ASP A 344 36.35 5.23 4.56
C ASP A 344 35.99 4.55 5.89
N ALA A 345 36.91 4.56 6.88
CA ALA A 345 36.66 4.03 8.21
C ALA A 345 35.95 5.03 9.15
N TYR A 346 36.10 6.34 8.87
CA TYR A 346 35.54 7.45 9.65
C TYR A 346 34.90 8.47 8.68
N PRO A 347 33.73 8.15 8.11
CA PRO A 347 33.08 9.00 7.11
C PRO A 347 32.66 10.37 7.65
N PHE A 348 32.52 10.49 8.98
CA PHE A 348 32.14 11.72 9.70
C PHE A 348 33.33 12.43 10.37
N GLY A 349 34.55 11.97 10.11
CA GLY A 349 35.77 12.49 10.74
C GLY A 349 36.14 11.81 12.07
N GLN A 350 37.42 11.90 12.44
CA GLN A 350 37.96 11.31 13.67
C GLN A 350 37.79 12.28 14.85
N SER A 351 36.55 12.55 15.24
CA SER A 351 36.23 13.37 16.42
C SER A 351 35.79 12.48 17.58
N ASP A 352 36.26 12.78 18.79
CA ASP A 352 35.77 12.13 20.02
C ASP A 352 34.31 12.50 20.33
N ASN A 353 33.82 13.62 19.77
CA ASN A 353 32.45 14.07 19.90
C ASN A 353 31.74 14.12 18.54
N ALA A 354 30.66 13.34 18.43
CA ALA A 354 29.84 13.23 17.22
C ALA A 354 29.10 14.54 16.84
N SER A 355 29.02 15.53 17.73
CA SER A 355 28.43 16.83 17.42
C SER A 355 29.41 17.81 16.77
N ILE A 356 30.66 17.42 16.55
CA ILE A 356 31.70 18.26 15.93
C ILE A 356 31.98 17.73 14.53
N SER A 357 31.83 18.60 13.53
CA SER A 357 32.10 18.27 12.13
C SER A 357 33.12 19.23 11.54
N CYS A 358 33.69 18.84 10.39
CA CYS A 358 34.64 19.67 9.66
C CYS A 358 33.94 20.73 8.81
N PHE A 359 34.41 21.97 8.89
CA PHE A 359 33.95 23.08 8.08
C PHE A 359 35.10 23.69 7.29
N HIS A 360 34.78 24.34 6.18
CA HIS A 360 35.73 25.13 5.40
C HIS A 360 35.17 26.53 5.15
N PRO A 361 36.02 27.54 4.92
CA PRO A 361 35.56 28.89 4.63
C PRO A 361 34.76 28.95 3.33
N PHE A 362 33.80 29.87 3.30
CA PHE A 362 33.02 30.22 2.13
C PHE A 362 33.29 31.68 1.71
N PRO A 363 33.72 31.94 0.46
CA PRO A 363 33.93 30.99 -0.64
C PRO A 363 35.15 30.08 -0.40
N ASN A 364 35.12 28.88 -0.97
CA ASN A 364 36.17 27.88 -0.76
C ASN A 364 37.53 28.39 -1.27
N THR A 365 38.51 28.49 -0.37
CA THR A 365 39.89 28.90 -0.68
C THR A 365 40.74 27.77 -1.28
N GLY A 366 40.25 26.52 -1.24
CA GLY A 366 40.94 25.33 -1.73
C GLY A 366 42.07 24.84 -0.82
N LYS A 367 42.40 25.57 0.25
CA LYS A 367 43.49 25.22 1.17
C LYS A 367 42.99 24.30 2.28
N LYS A 368 43.68 23.17 2.48
CA LYS A 368 43.37 22.22 3.57
C LYS A 368 43.60 22.81 4.96
N SER A 369 44.52 23.79 5.08
CA SER A 369 44.85 24.48 6.33
C SER A 369 43.72 25.36 6.87
N ASP A 370 42.78 25.74 6.02
CA ASP A 370 41.74 26.70 6.39
C ASP A 370 40.49 25.99 6.94
N ARG A 371 40.56 24.65 7.09
CA ARG A 371 39.47 23.84 7.63
C ARG A 371 39.47 23.92 9.15
N VAL A 372 38.28 24.04 9.74
CA VAL A 372 38.09 24.22 11.18
C VAL A 372 37.05 23.25 11.70
N CYS A 373 37.31 22.68 12.88
CA CYS A 373 36.37 21.85 13.61
C CYS A 373 35.39 22.73 14.40
N LEU A 374 34.09 22.57 14.14
CA LEU A 374 33.05 23.38 14.77
C LEU A 374 31.89 22.49 15.24
N PRO A 375 31.18 22.90 16.30
CA PRO A 375 29.95 22.24 16.70
C PRO A 375 28.86 22.41 15.63
N THR A 376 28.32 21.30 15.13
CA THR A 376 27.46 21.26 13.95
C THR A 376 26.07 21.84 14.21
N LEU A 377 25.46 21.50 15.35
CA LEU A 377 24.09 21.90 15.66
C LEU A 377 23.92 23.42 15.85
N PRO A 378 24.77 24.14 16.61
CA PRO A 378 24.65 25.58 16.76
C PRO A 378 24.85 26.35 15.43
N VAL A 379 25.68 25.82 14.53
CA VAL A 379 26.01 26.49 13.26
C VAL A 379 24.94 26.23 12.19
N ILE A 380 24.51 24.98 12.04
CA ILE A 380 23.67 24.55 10.90
C ILE A 380 22.21 24.28 11.33
N ALA A 381 21.98 23.75 12.53
CA ALA A 381 20.65 23.29 12.98
C ALA A 381 19.81 24.37 13.70
N SER A 382 20.21 25.64 13.60
CA SER A 382 19.38 26.75 14.08
C SER A 382 18.15 26.92 13.18
N THR A 383 17.02 27.34 13.76
CA THR A 383 15.77 27.59 13.01
C THR A 383 15.92 28.73 12.01
N ASN A 384 16.74 29.72 12.32
CA ASN A 384 17.03 30.86 11.45
C ASN A 384 18.52 31.21 11.48
N PRO A 385 19.38 30.43 10.79
CA PRO A 385 20.81 30.68 10.78
C PRO A 385 21.14 31.88 9.89
N GLN A 386 22.04 32.75 10.35
CA GLN A 386 22.52 33.87 9.52
C GLN A 386 23.37 33.33 8.36
N ARG A 387 23.02 33.72 7.14
CA ARG A 387 23.71 33.31 5.91
C ARG A 387 24.67 34.38 5.42
N CYS A 388 25.71 33.94 4.72
CA CYS A 388 26.78 34.81 4.24
C CYS A 388 27.31 34.37 2.88
N TYR A 389 27.80 35.34 2.11
CA TYR A 389 28.60 35.10 0.91
C TYR A 389 30.08 35.33 1.17
N LYS A 390 30.40 36.17 2.16
CA LYS A 390 31.75 36.48 2.64
C LYS A 390 31.72 36.68 4.16
N ALA A 391 32.88 36.60 4.81
CA ALA A 391 33.01 36.81 6.26
C ALA A 391 32.49 38.17 6.75
N SER A 392 32.56 39.22 5.91
CA SER A 392 32.05 40.57 6.21
C SER A 392 30.53 40.65 6.37
N ASP A 393 29.78 39.68 5.84
CA ASP A 393 28.31 39.69 5.86
C ASP A 393 27.77 39.25 7.24
N CYS A 394 28.63 38.68 8.08
CA CYS A 394 28.29 38.20 9.40
C CYS A 394 28.29 39.34 10.42
N SER A 395 27.14 39.53 11.08
CA SER A 395 26.96 40.60 12.07
C SER A 395 27.66 40.20 13.36
N SER A 396 28.65 40.99 13.78
CA SER A 396 29.35 40.75 15.05
C SER A 396 28.45 41.21 16.20
N SER A 397 27.68 40.28 16.78
CA SER A 397 26.72 40.56 17.85
C SER A 397 27.39 40.75 19.22
N SER A 398 28.68 40.44 19.36
CA SER A 398 29.33 40.28 20.67
C SER A 398 30.82 40.71 20.70
N GLY A 399 31.33 41.38 19.67
CA GLY A 399 32.77 41.70 19.55
C GLY A 399 33.67 40.49 19.26
N LEU A 400 33.08 39.32 19.01
CA LEU A 400 33.76 38.11 18.56
C LEU A 400 34.01 38.18 17.05
N GLU A 401 35.15 37.65 16.62
CA GLU A 401 35.46 37.46 15.21
C GLU A 401 34.48 36.45 14.60
N MET A 402 33.86 36.82 13.49
CA MET A 402 32.88 35.99 12.79
C MET A 402 33.51 35.45 11.51
N SER A 403 33.20 34.20 11.17
CA SER A 403 33.63 33.56 9.94
C SER A 403 32.44 33.03 9.16
N CYS A 404 32.57 33.01 7.83
CA CYS A 404 31.60 32.41 6.93
C CYS A 404 32.06 31.02 6.53
N VAL A 405 31.30 29.99 6.89
CA VAL A 405 31.70 28.59 6.75
C VAL A 405 30.65 27.72 6.07
N THR A 406 31.09 26.62 5.46
CA THR A 406 30.22 25.56 4.93
C THR A 406 30.72 24.19 5.38
N PRO A 407 29.83 23.22 5.59
CA PRO A 407 30.22 21.86 5.97
C PRO A 407 31.08 21.23 4.87
N TYR A 408 32.19 20.61 5.28
CA TYR A 408 33.09 19.93 4.36
C TYR A 408 32.72 18.45 4.27
N THR A 409 32.30 18.00 3.08
CA THR A 409 32.10 16.59 2.77
C THR A 409 33.02 16.19 1.59
N PRO A 410 33.97 15.26 1.79
CA PRO A 410 34.88 14.83 0.73
C PRO A 410 34.22 13.87 -0.27
N SER A 411 33.07 13.30 0.08
CA SER A 411 32.29 12.43 -0.80
C SER A 411 31.82 13.17 -2.05
N VAL A 412 31.80 12.45 -3.17
CA VAL A 412 31.34 12.97 -4.47
C VAL A 412 29.83 13.19 -4.45
N THR A 413 29.09 12.29 -3.82
CA THR A 413 27.61 12.24 -3.76
C THR A 413 27.07 12.70 -2.40
N GLY A 414 27.84 12.53 -1.33
CA GLY A 414 27.41 12.85 0.03
C GLY A 414 27.44 14.34 0.36
N GLN A 415 26.39 14.82 1.02
CA GLN A 415 26.31 16.19 1.54
C GLN A 415 25.54 16.27 2.86
N VAL A 416 25.71 17.40 3.53
CA VAL A 416 24.93 17.74 4.73
C VAL A 416 23.66 18.46 4.30
N VAL A 417 22.50 17.94 4.74
CA VAL A 417 21.16 18.46 4.44
C VAL A 417 20.45 18.80 5.74
N ARG A 418 19.87 20.00 5.79
CA ARG A 418 18.96 20.40 6.87
C ARG A 418 17.53 20.00 6.51
N ILE A 419 16.88 19.25 7.39
CA ILE A 419 15.49 18.85 7.24
C ILE A 419 14.65 19.61 8.26
N TYR A 420 13.84 20.54 7.78
CA TYR A 420 12.93 21.32 8.60
C TYR A 420 11.61 20.58 8.73
N ALA A 421 11.26 20.21 9.97
CA ALA A 421 10.13 19.37 10.25
C ALA A 421 9.28 19.89 11.40
N ARG A 422 7.98 19.66 11.31
CA ARG A 422 6.99 20.00 12.32
C ARG A 422 6.33 18.73 12.82
N PHE A 423 6.45 18.49 14.11
CA PHE A 423 5.81 17.36 14.77
C PHE A 423 4.29 17.58 14.89
N PRO A 424 3.49 16.50 14.85
CA PRO A 424 2.06 16.60 15.03
C PRO A 424 1.71 17.07 16.45
N SER A 425 0.58 17.76 16.59
CA SER A 425 0.17 18.44 17.82
C SER A 425 0.02 17.55 19.05
N TRP A 426 -0.15 16.24 18.88
CA TRP A 426 -0.26 15.28 19.97
C TRP A 426 1.10 14.80 20.51
N ILE A 427 2.22 15.14 19.86
CA ILE A 427 3.57 14.86 20.35
C ILE A 427 4.07 16.10 21.06
N LYS A 428 4.20 16.03 22.38
CA LYS A 428 4.78 17.11 23.19
C LYS A 428 6.30 17.06 23.08
N THR A 429 6.91 18.15 22.65
CA THR A 429 8.35 18.36 22.70
C THR A 429 8.72 19.17 23.93
N GLU A 430 9.94 18.96 24.45
CA GLU A 430 10.45 19.70 25.62
C GLU A 430 10.61 21.21 25.35
N ASN A 431 10.81 21.60 24.09
CA ASN A 431 10.86 22.99 23.66
C ASN A 431 9.47 23.48 23.21
N GLU A 432 9.15 24.76 23.48
CA GLU A 432 7.87 25.43 23.21
C GLU A 432 7.39 25.41 21.74
N GLY A 433 8.23 24.93 20.81
CA GLY A 433 7.90 24.77 19.40
C GLY A 433 7.85 23.30 18.98
N ASN A 434 6.81 22.95 18.20
CA ASN A 434 6.73 21.66 17.51
C ASN A 434 7.67 21.57 16.29
N GLU A 435 8.42 22.64 16.01
CA GLU A 435 9.35 22.74 14.88
C GLU A 435 10.76 22.35 15.30
N LYS A 436 11.38 21.49 14.50
CA LYS A 436 12.74 21.00 14.70
C LYS A 436 13.50 20.98 13.38
N VAL A 437 14.78 21.29 13.45
CA VAL A 437 15.72 21.16 12.33
C VAL A 437 16.59 19.95 12.61
N PHE A 438 16.55 18.99 11.68
CA PHE A 438 17.43 17.83 11.70
C PHE A 438 18.57 18.06 10.71
N VAL A 439 19.75 17.55 11.04
CA VAL A 439 20.89 17.55 10.13
C VAL A 439 21.14 16.11 9.73
N PHE A 440 21.08 15.85 8.43
CA PHE A 440 21.39 14.56 7.84
C PHE A 440 22.67 14.69 7.04
N GLU A 441 23.58 13.73 7.19
CA GLU A 441 24.80 13.65 6.41
C GLU A 441 24.82 12.32 5.66
N GLY A 442 24.82 12.38 4.33
CA GLY A 442 24.72 11.20 3.47
C GLY A 442 24.33 11.57 2.05
N GLU A 443 23.88 10.58 1.28
CA GLU A 443 23.38 10.83 -0.07
C GLU A 443 21.91 11.27 -0.04
N LEU A 444 21.51 12.09 -1.01
CA LEU A 444 20.12 12.56 -1.10
C LEU A 444 19.13 11.41 -1.34
N VAL A 445 19.56 10.41 -2.13
CA VAL A 445 18.75 9.23 -2.44
C VAL A 445 18.45 8.40 -1.20
N ASP A 446 19.34 8.39 -0.20
CA ASP A 446 19.11 7.66 1.06
C ASP A 446 17.94 8.24 1.84
N ILE A 447 17.76 9.57 1.84
CA ILE A 447 16.60 10.22 2.46
C ILE A 447 15.33 9.79 1.72
N TRP A 448 15.35 9.84 0.39
CA TRP A 448 14.21 9.50 -0.44
C TRP A 448 13.78 8.03 -0.29
N GLU A 449 14.73 7.10 -0.25
CA GLU A 449 14.45 5.67 -0.04
C GLU A 449 14.03 5.35 1.40
N SER A 450 14.58 6.07 2.38
CA SER A 450 14.32 5.81 3.78
C SER A 450 12.96 6.34 4.23
N VAL A 451 12.54 7.49 3.71
CA VAL A 451 11.35 8.22 4.20
C VAL A 451 10.23 8.15 3.17
N LYS A 452 9.21 7.35 3.47
CA LYS A 452 7.99 7.28 2.67
C LYS A 452 7.05 8.41 3.07
N VAL A 453 6.66 9.23 2.09
CA VAL A 453 5.86 10.44 2.32
C VAL A 453 4.46 10.39 1.68
N SER A 454 3.56 11.27 2.11
CA SER A 454 2.21 11.45 1.55
C SER A 454 1.75 12.91 1.63
N LEU A 455 0.79 13.28 0.77
CA LEU A 455 0.09 14.57 0.79
C LEU A 455 -1.01 14.65 1.87
N LEU A 456 -1.45 13.50 2.38
CA LEU A 456 -2.51 13.43 3.38
C LEU A 456 -1.91 13.18 4.76
N THR A 457 -2.20 14.08 5.70
CA THR A 457 -1.80 13.95 7.10
C THR A 457 -3.02 13.72 8.00
N PRO A 458 -2.97 12.79 8.97
CA PRO A 458 -4.06 12.63 9.92
C PRO A 458 -4.18 13.86 10.83
N ARG A 459 -5.41 14.24 11.21
CA ARG A 459 -5.65 15.30 12.22
C ARG A 459 -5.69 14.78 13.65
N PHE A 460 -5.89 13.47 13.82
CA PHE A 460 -6.03 12.84 15.12
C PHE A 460 -5.03 11.70 15.28
N TRP A 461 -4.55 11.50 16.51
CA TRP A 461 -3.51 10.52 16.84
C TRP A 461 -3.88 9.06 16.57
N PHE A 462 -5.19 8.73 16.57
CA PHE A 462 -5.68 7.36 16.34
C PHE A 462 -5.86 7.02 14.86
N LEU A 463 -5.76 8.00 13.96
CA LEU A 463 -5.90 7.78 12.53
C LEU A 463 -4.54 7.35 11.93
N PRO A 464 -4.45 6.20 11.24
CA PRO A 464 -3.18 5.74 10.70
C PRO A 464 -2.75 6.58 9.48
N SER A 465 -1.50 7.06 9.47
CA SER A 465 -0.92 7.76 8.31
C SER A 465 -0.83 6.87 7.06
N SER A 466 -0.75 5.55 7.22
CA SER A 466 -0.66 4.58 6.13
C SER A 466 -2.00 4.23 5.48
N LEU A 467 -3.13 4.48 6.15
CA LEU A 467 -4.46 4.06 5.68
C LEU A 467 -4.81 4.58 4.28
N PRO A 468 -4.60 5.88 3.94
CA PRO A 468 -4.87 6.38 2.61
C PRO A 468 -4.17 5.59 1.51
N HIS A 469 -2.89 5.27 1.73
CA HIS A 469 -2.08 4.53 0.78
C HIS A 469 -2.54 3.07 0.62
N ILE A 470 -2.92 2.42 1.73
CA ILE A 470 -3.46 1.05 1.71
C ILE A 470 -4.78 1.01 0.93
N LEU A 471 -5.69 1.95 1.17
CA LEU A 471 -6.98 2.02 0.49
C LEU A 471 -6.81 2.30 -1.00
N GLU A 472 -5.94 3.25 -1.35
CA GLU A 472 -5.65 3.58 -2.75
C GLU A 472 -5.09 2.38 -3.52
N LEU A 473 -4.08 1.69 -2.96
CA LEU A 473 -3.52 0.50 -3.58
C LEU A 473 -4.54 -0.63 -3.70
N THR A 474 -5.34 -0.87 -2.65
CA THR A 474 -6.39 -1.89 -2.67
C THR A 474 -7.42 -1.59 -3.76
N LEU A 475 -7.85 -0.34 -3.91
CA LEU A 475 -8.79 0.07 -4.97
C LEU A 475 -8.18 -0.07 -6.36
N ARG A 476 -6.91 0.31 -6.55
CA ARG A 476 -6.18 0.11 -7.82
C ARG A 476 -6.15 -1.38 -8.19
N TYR A 477 -5.81 -2.25 -7.24
CA TYR A 477 -5.82 -3.70 -7.48
C TYR A 477 -7.23 -4.24 -7.73
N SER A 478 -8.24 -3.78 -7.01
CA SER A 478 -9.64 -4.16 -7.28
C SER A 478 -10.07 -3.78 -8.71
N THR A 479 -9.66 -2.61 -9.21
CA THR A 479 -9.93 -2.23 -10.61
C THR A 479 -9.22 -3.09 -11.64
N SER A 480 -8.08 -3.69 -11.29
CA SER A 480 -7.34 -4.60 -12.19
C SER A 480 -7.86 -6.04 -12.13
N SER A 481 -8.36 -6.48 -10.98
CA SER A 481 -8.76 -7.87 -10.72
C SER A 481 -10.25 -8.15 -10.88
N TRP A 482 -11.06 -7.16 -11.23
CA TRP A 482 -12.51 -7.31 -11.36
C TRP A 482 -12.93 -8.38 -12.38
N ALA A 483 -12.13 -8.60 -13.43
CA ALA A 483 -12.34 -9.61 -14.46
C ALA A 483 -11.67 -10.96 -14.13
N ALA A 484 -10.80 -11.02 -13.13
CA ALA A 484 -9.98 -12.20 -12.83
C ALA A 484 -10.73 -13.28 -12.02
N THR A 485 -11.90 -12.99 -11.46
CA THR A 485 -12.68 -13.96 -10.66
C THR A 485 -13.64 -14.82 -11.49
N GLU A 486 -13.56 -14.78 -12.82
CA GLU A 486 -14.40 -15.57 -13.75
C GLU A 486 -13.68 -16.82 -14.31
N ILE A 487 -12.47 -17.12 -13.83
CA ILE A 487 -11.68 -18.32 -14.16
C ILE A 487 -11.67 -19.22 -12.92
#